data_AF-A0A1Z4G9Y7-F1
#
_entry.id   AF-A0A1Z4G9Y7-F1
#
_cell.length_a   1.000
_cell.length_b   1.000
_cell.length_c   1.000
_cell.angle_alpha   90.00
_cell.angle_beta   90.00
_cell.angle_gamma   90.00
#
_symmetry.space_group_name_H-M   'P 1'
#
loop_
_entity.id
_entity.type
_entity.pdbx_description
1 polymer ?
#
loop_
_entity_poly.entity_id
_entity_poly.type
_entity_poly.pdbx_seq_one_letter_code
_entity_poly.pdbx_strand_id
1 'polypeptide(L)'
;MQAKEIKEQLQSLIEQSSSIDPNLAKKLDEINRWVKDIKLGSLTAKPFVLAFLLEVITDSTIWLLIKSLPSAAEQQAKLAQMTPNERYWYGYLFPKWINATDSKFYIWKQKLMSGEFNQVDDDIIKSIAQDIVSREGSFWQRYIADLSMATDLIVSSRNNQPLCIQVTSVSEELSNQKYHDWKNTLNLWEIERGLFVSYNPKDTNFINQLVNVALYNSDYLAEGKYLKFA
;
A
#
# COMPACT_ATOMS: atom_id res chain seq x y z
N MET A 1 -13.20 -13.96 7.64
CA MET A 1 -12.14 -14.63 8.42
C MET A 1 -12.15 -14.07 9.84
N GLN A 2 -12.20 -14.93 10.86
CA GLN A 2 -12.24 -14.53 12.28
C GLN A 2 -10.82 -14.33 12.86
N ALA A 3 -10.71 -13.66 14.01
CA ALA A 3 -9.42 -13.38 14.66
C ALA A 3 -8.58 -14.63 14.97
N LYS A 4 -9.23 -15.77 15.24
CA LYS A 4 -8.55 -17.06 15.46
C LYS A 4 -7.93 -17.59 14.16
N GLU A 5 -8.71 -17.58 13.08
CA GLU A 5 -8.29 -18.02 11.75
C GLU A 5 -7.10 -17.18 11.25
N ILE A 6 -7.05 -15.87 11.55
CA ILE A 6 -5.92 -15.00 11.20
C ILE A 6 -4.59 -15.51 11.78
N LYS A 7 -4.57 -15.88 13.07
CA LYS A 7 -3.34 -16.35 13.71
C LYS A 7 -2.89 -17.70 13.15
N GLU A 8 -3.83 -18.59 12.89
CA GLU A 8 -3.57 -19.90 12.27
C GLU A 8 -3.03 -19.74 10.84
N GLN A 9 -3.62 -18.83 10.05
CA GLN A 9 -3.16 -18.52 8.70
C GLN A 9 -1.77 -17.87 8.67
N LEU A 10 -1.47 -16.93 9.58
CA LEU A 10 -0.12 -16.38 9.70
C LEU A 10 0.90 -17.47 10.01
N GLN A 11 0.61 -18.36 10.96
CA GLN A 11 1.50 -19.47 11.30
C GLN A 11 1.71 -20.40 10.10
N SER A 12 0.65 -20.77 9.38
CA SER A 12 0.75 -21.60 8.18
C SER A 12 1.58 -20.93 7.08
N LEU A 13 1.40 -19.61 6.86
CA LEU A 13 2.19 -18.87 5.88
C LEU A 13 3.66 -18.75 6.27
N ILE A 14 4.00 -18.63 7.56
CA ILE A 14 5.39 -18.66 8.04
C ILE A 14 6.04 -20.00 7.69
N GLU A 15 5.35 -21.11 7.95
CA GLU A 15 5.86 -22.45 7.65
C GLU A 15 6.05 -22.67 6.15
N GLN A 16 5.06 -22.28 5.34
CA GLN A 16 5.15 -22.38 3.88
C GLN A 16 6.25 -21.51 3.28
N SER A 17 6.35 -20.26 3.73
CA SER A 17 7.36 -19.31 3.23
C SER A 17 8.78 -19.69 3.66
N SER A 18 8.97 -20.42 4.75
CA SER A 18 10.31 -20.79 5.24
C SER A 18 11.16 -21.54 4.20
N SER A 19 10.53 -22.30 3.29
CA SER A 19 11.22 -23.02 2.22
C SER A 19 11.20 -22.29 0.87
N ILE A 20 10.25 -21.37 0.64
CA ILE A 20 10.04 -20.68 -0.65
C ILE A 20 10.69 -19.29 -0.68
N ASP A 21 10.48 -18.51 0.39
CA ASP A 21 10.97 -17.15 0.57
C ASP A 21 11.24 -16.89 2.07
N PRO A 22 12.47 -17.18 2.55
CA PRO A 22 12.81 -17.02 3.96
C PRO A 22 12.68 -15.58 4.48
N ASN A 23 12.78 -14.57 3.61
CA ASN A 23 12.62 -13.17 4.00
C ASN A 23 11.15 -12.87 4.29
N LEU A 24 10.23 -13.41 3.49
CA LEU A 24 8.80 -13.36 3.79
C LEU A 24 8.50 -14.07 5.12
N ALA A 25 9.08 -15.25 5.36
CA ALA A 25 8.88 -15.98 6.62
C ALA A 25 9.29 -15.13 7.84
N LYS A 26 10.44 -14.46 7.75
CA LYS A 26 10.92 -13.55 8.81
C LYS A 26 9.96 -12.37 9.04
N LYS A 27 9.44 -11.76 7.97
CA LYS A 27 8.48 -10.63 8.07
C LYS A 27 7.17 -11.06 8.70
N LEU A 28 6.64 -12.20 8.28
CA LEU A 28 5.42 -12.77 8.83
C LEU A 28 5.58 -13.16 10.30
N ASP A 29 6.73 -13.71 10.68
CA ASP A 29 7.05 -14.02 12.08
C ASP A 29 7.12 -12.74 12.93
N GLU A 30 7.70 -11.66 12.43
CA GLU A 30 7.71 -10.37 13.13
C GLU A 30 6.28 -9.83 13.38
N ILE A 31 5.41 -9.94 12.37
CA ILE A 31 3.99 -9.56 12.47
C ILE A 31 3.24 -10.49 13.44
N ASN A 32 3.46 -11.81 13.35
CA ASN A 32 2.83 -12.79 14.22
C ASN A 32 3.20 -12.53 15.69
N ARG A 33 4.48 -12.30 15.99
CA ARG A 33 4.95 -11.95 17.34
C ARG A 33 4.28 -10.68 17.88
N TRP A 34 4.08 -9.68 17.03
CA TRP A 34 3.39 -8.45 17.42
C TRP A 34 1.95 -8.69 17.90
N VAL A 35 1.23 -9.65 17.30
CA VAL A 35 -0.20 -9.90 17.60
C VAL A 35 -0.46 -11.17 18.41
N LYS A 36 0.57 -11.97 18.70
CA LYS A 36 0.48 -13.29 19.33
C LYS A 36 -0.28 -13.26 20.65
N ASP A 37 0.08 -12.34 21.54
CA ASP A 37 -0.46 -12.28 22.90
C ASP A 37 -1.74 -11.46 23.04
N ILE A 38 -2.22 -10.88 21.94
CA ILE A 38 -3.47 -10.12 21.92
C ILE A 38 -4.65 -11.09 22.05
N LYS A 39 -5.48 -10.90 23.08
CA LYS A 39 -6.71 -11.67 23.27
C LYS A 39 -7.62 -11.52 22.07
N LEU A 40 -8.30 -12.60 21.65
CA LEU A 40 -9.13 -12.63 20.45
C LEU A 40 -10.17 -11.50 20.42
N GLY A 41 -10.92 -11.30 21.51
CA GLY A 41 -11.90 -10.22 21.60
C GLY A 41 -11.29 -8.82 21.49
N SER A 42 -10.07 -8.62 22.02
CA SER A 42 -9.33 -7.35 21.90
C SER A 42 -8.83 -7.11 20.47
N LEU A 43 -8.48 -8.17 19.74
CA LEU A 43 -8.11 -8.06 18.33
C LEU A 43 -9.35 -7.77 17.47
N THR A 44 -10.48 -8.41 17.76
CA THR A 44 -11.76 -8.13 17.08
C THR A 44 -12.24 -6.69 17.27
N ALA A 45 -11.95 -6.09 18.43
CA ALA A 45 -12.26 -4.68 18.69
C ALA A 45 -11.32 -3.68 17.97
N LYS A 46 -10.32 -4.15 17.21
CA LYS A 46 -9.35 -3.32 16.48
C LYS A 46 -9.48 -3.53 14.97
N PRO A 47 -10.45 -2.88 14.31
CA PRO A 47 -10.78 -3.15 12.91
C PRO A 47 -9.61 -2.89 11.95
N PHE A 48 -8.81 -1.85 12.16
CA PHE A 48 -7.65 -1.55 11.30
C PHE A 48 -6.49 -2.53 11.47
N VAL A 49 -6.27 -3.03 12.69
CA VAL A 49 -5.29 -4.13 12.91
C VAL A 49 -5.77 -5.37 12.16
N LEU A 50 -7.06 -5.72 12.27
CA LEU A 50 -7.62 -6.85 11.54
C LEU A 50 -7.50 -6.68 10.02
N ALA A 51 -7.88 -5.52 9.49
CA ALA A 51 -7.81 -5.23 8.05
C ALA A 51 -6.37 -5.32 7.53
N PHE A 52 -5.40 -4.76 8.26
CA PHE A 52 -3.98 -4.92 7.96
C PHE A 52 -3.54 -6.39 7.94
N LEU A 53 -3.89 -7.18 8.96
CA LEU A 53 -3.49 -8.59 9.02
C LEU A 53 -4.11 -9.41 7.89
N LEU A 54 -5.37 -9.12 7.53
CA LEU A 54 -6.05 -9.75 6.40
C LEU A 54 -5.32 -9.45 5.09
N GLU A 55 -4.97 -8.19 4.86
CA GLU A 55 -4.23 -7.77 3.68
C GLU A 55 -2.85 -8.44 3.58
N VAL A 56 -2.09 -8.48 4.67
CA VAL A 56 -0.80 -9.17 4.72
C VAL A 56 -0.94 -10.66 4.38
N ILE A 57 -1.94 -11.34 4.93
CA ILE A 57 -2.21 -12.76 4.63
C ILE A 57 -2.52 -12.94 3.14
N THR A 58 -3.41 -12.10 2.59
CA THR A 58 -3.78 -12.15 1.17
C THR A 58 -2.59 -11.92 0.27
N ASP A 59 -1.82 -10.86 0.49
CA ASP A 59 -0.68 -10.50 -0.35
C ASP A 59 0.46 -11.53 -0.24
N SER A 60 0.68 -12.08 0.94
CA SER A 60 1.68 -13.15 1.15
C SER A 60 1.28 -14.43 0.46
N THR A 61 -0.02 -14.78 0.48
CA THR A 61 -0.54 -15.96 -0.22
C THR A 61 -0.36 -15.80 -1.72
N ILE A 62 -0.73 -14.64 -2.29
CA ILE A 62 -0.55 -14.36 -3.72
C ILE A 62 0.93 -14.39 -4.09
N TRP A 63 1.80 -13.77 -3.28
CA TRP A 63 3.24 -13.80 -3.51
C TRP A 63 3.80 -15.22 -3.50
N LEU A 64 3.42 -16.06 -2.53
CA LEU A 64 3.85 -17.46 -2.49
C LEU A 64 3.33 -18.26 -3.68
N LEU A 65 2.10 -18.02 -4.14
CA LEU A 65 1.57 -18.66 -5.35
C LEU A 65 2.41 -18.31 -6.59
N ILE A 66 2.85 -17.06 -6.72
CA ILE A 66 3.76 -16.64 -7.79
C ILE A 66 5.11 -17.33 -7.59
N LYS A 67 5.73 -17.22 -6.40
CA LYS A 67 7.07 -17.74 -6.12
C LYS A 67 7.19 -19.26 -6.19
N SER A 68 6.10 -19.98 -6.02
CA SER A 68 6.05 -21.43 -6.15
C SER A 68 6.04 -21.92 -7.60
N LEU A 69 5.89 -21.02 -8.57
CA LEU A 69 5.95 -21.39 -9.99
C LEU A 69 7.37 -21.85 -10.36
N PRO A 70 7.51 -22.90 -11.20
CA PRO A 70 8.80 -23.58 -11.44
C PRO A 70 9.90 -22.70 -12.03
N SER A 71 9.53 -21.68 -12.81
CA SER A 71 10.50 -20.85 -13.54
C SER A 71 10.19 -19.35 -13.44
N ALA A 72 11.23 -18.53 -13.61
CA ALA A 72 11.08 -17.07 -13.68
C ALA A 72 10.19 -16.63 -14.85
N ALA A 73 10.18 -17.37 -15.96
CA ALA A 73 9.30 -17.10 -17.10
C ALA A 73 7.81 -17.29 -16.75
N GLU A 74 7.48 -18.36 -16.00
CA GLU A 74 6.12 -18.59 -15.52
C GLU A 74 5.69 -17.55 -14.48
N GLN A 75 6.62 -17.14 -13.60
CA GLN A 75 6.39 -16.05 -12.65
C GLN A 75 6.05 -14.74 -13.38
N GLN A 76 6.82 -14.39 -14.40
CA GLN A 76 6.58 -13.21 -15.21
C GLN A 76 5.26 -13.32 -16.00
N ALA A 77 4.95 -14.50 -16.54
CA ALA A 77 3.68 -14.74 -17.23
C ALA A 77 2.48 -14.57 -16.28
N LYS A 78 2.61 -15.00 -15.02
CA LYS A 78 1.57 -14.81 -14.01
C LYS A 78 1.36 -13.34 -13.68
N LEU A 79 2.44 -12.58 -13.48
CA LEU A 79 2.40 -11.13 -13.27
C LEU A 79 1.80 -10.37 -14.47
N ALA A 80 2.05 -10.85 -15.69
CA ALA A 80 1.49 -10.25 -16.91
C ALA A 80 -0.03 -10.38 -17.03
N GLN A 81 -0.64 -11.36 -16.35
CA GLN A 81 -2.10 -11.54 -16.29
C GLN A 81 -2.78 -10.62 -15.27
N MET A 82 -2.01 -9.98 -14.39
CA MET A 82 -2.53 -9.07 -13.37
C MET A 82 -2.80 -7.68 -13.96
N THR A 83 -3.66 -6.93 -13.27
CA THR A 83 -3.85 -5.50 -13.56
C THR A 83 -2.53 -4.73 -13.40
N PRO A 84 -2.37 -3.54 -13.99
CA PRO A 84 -1.13 -2.78 -13.91
C PRO A 84 -0.68 -2.52 -12.48
N ASN A 85 -1.62 -2.17 -11.59
CA ASN A 85 -1.31 -1.86 -10.19
C ASN A 85 -0.97 -3.12 -9.38
N GLU A 86 -1.69 -4.24 -9.59
CA GLU A 86 -1.35 -5.53 -8.97
C GLU A 86 0.04 -6.00 -9.40
N ARG A 87 0.34 -5.89 -10.70
CA ARG A 87 1.65 -6.23 -11.26
C ARG A 87 2.75 -5.39 -10.64
N TYR A 88 2.51 -4.10 -10.44
CA TYR A 88 3.45 -3.21 -9.77
C TYR A 88 3.61 -3.56 -8.29
N TRP A 89 2.51 -3.87 -7.62
CA TRP A 89 2.53 -4.29 -6.23
C TRP A 89 3.35 -5.58 -6.04
N TYR A 90 2.91 -6.69 -6.66
CA TYR A 90 3.55 -7.99 -6.47
C TYR A 90 4.87 -8.13 -7.22
N GLY A 91 5.08 -7.42 -8.33
CA GLY A 91 6.32 -7.46 -9.09
C GLY A 91 7.41 -6.52 -8.59
N TYR A 92 7.06 -5.50 -7.80
CA TYR A 92 8.01 -4.44 -7.41
C TYR A 92 7.92 -4.05 -5.94
N LEU A 93 6.80 -3.48 -5.48
CA LEU A 93 6.72 -2.86 -4.15
C LEU A 93 6.68 -3.87 -3.00
N PHE A 94 5.84 -4.89 -3.10
CA PHE A 94 5.69 -5.90 -2.04
C PHE A 94 6.99 -6.69 -1.82
N PRO A 95 7.69 -7.19 -2.87
CA PRO A 95 8.99 -7.82 -2.69
C PRO A 95 10.05 -6.86 -2.10
N LYS A 96 10.05 -5.58 -2.48
CA LYS A 96 10.94 -4.60 -1.85
C LYS A 96 10.68 -4.49 -0.35
N TRP A 97 9.42 -4.40 0.07
CA TRP A 97 9.06 -4.36 1.48
C TRP A 97 9.47 -5.62 2.25
N ILE A 98 9.30 -6.80 1.63
CA ILE A 98 9.76 -8.08 2.21
C ILE A 98 11.27 -8.04 2.49
N ASN A 99 12.05 -7.53 1.55
CA ASN A 99 13.51 -7.57 1.60
C ASN A 99 14.16 -6.38 2.34
N ALA A 100 13.41 -5.30 2.59
CA ALA A 100 13.92 -4.11 3.25
C ALA A 100 13.66 -4.11 4.77
N THR A 101 14.45 -3.33 5.50
CA THR A 101 14.11 -2.96 6.89
C THR A 101 13.23 -1.72 6.86
N ASP A 102 11.97 -1.86 7.25
CA ASP A 102 11.05 -0.72 7.36
C ASP A 102 11.33 0.04 8.67
N SER A 103 11.97 1.21 8.56
CA SER A 103 12.30 2.06 9.71
C SER A 103 11.06 2.63 10.41
N LYS A 104 9.91 2.66 9.74
CA LYS A 104 8.63 3.13 10.30
C LYS A 104 7.83 2.00 10.94
N PHE A 105 8.25 0.74 10.79
CA PHE A 105 7.53 -0.46 11.24
C PHE A 105 7.08 -0.38 12.71
N TYR A 106 7.99 0.00 13.60
CA TYR A 106 7.68 0.15 15.01
C TYR A 106 6.62 1.24 15.27
N ILE A 107 6.74 2.38 14.58
CA ILE A 107 5.88 3.55 14.79
C ILE A 107 4.44 3.23 14.39
N TRP A 108 4.23 2.69 13.19
CA TRP A 108 2.86 2.44 12.74
C TRP A 108 2.22 1.24 13.45
N LYS A 109 2.98 0.24 13.92
CA LYS A 109 2.44 -0.82 14.79
C LYS A 109 1.82 -0.24 16.06
N GLN A 110 2.46 0.75 16.66
CA GLN A 110 1.92 1.44 17.83
C GLN A 110 0.63 2.20 17.49
N LYS A 111 0.61 2.94 16.37
CA LYS A 111 -0.57 3.70 15.92
C LYS A 111 -1.77 2.82 15.60
N LEU A 112 -1.56 1.70 14.88
CA LEU A 112 -2.62 0.73 14.61
C LEU A 112 -3.16 0.12 15.91
N MET A 113 -2.27 -0.18 16.86
CA MET A 113 -2.65 -0.79 18.13
C MET A 113 -3.36 0.17 19.08
N SER A 114 -2.97 1.44 19.13
CA SER A 114 -3.61 2.46 19.98
C SER A 114 -5.00 2.84 19.48
N GLY A 115 -5.31 2.56 18.20
CA GLY A 115 -6.53 3.03 17.55
C GLY A 115 -6.47 4.52 17.18
N GLU A 116 -5.30 5.15 17.33
CA GLU A 116 -5.02 6.51 16.86
C GLU A 116 -4.82 6.57 15.34
N PHE A 117 -4.80 5.41 14.68
CA PHE A 117 -4.98 5.34 13.25
C PHE A 117 -6.42 5.73 12.93
N ASN A 118 -6.62 7.01 12.66
CA ASN A 118 -7.91 7.57 12.31
C ASN A 118 -7.93 7.76 10.80
N GLN A 119 -8.68 6.92 10.11
CA GLN A 119 -8.93 7.01 8.67
C GLN A 119 -9.94 8.15 8.39
N VAL A 120 -9.71 9.36 8.91
CA VAL A 120 -10.58 10.53 8.62
C VAL A 120 -10.59 10.82 7.11
N ASP A 121 -9.54 10.43 6.40
CA ASP A 121 -9.41 10.52 4.95
C ASP A 121 -10.04 9.33 4.19
N ASP A 122 -10.61 8.32 4.84
CA ASP A 122 -11.09 7.11 4.14
C ASP A 122 -12.22 7.37 3.16
N ASP A 123 -13.18 8.19 3.55
CA ASP A 123 -14.32 8.49 2.68
C ASP A 123 -13.88 9.32 1.48
N ILE A 124 -12.84 10.14 1.66
CA ILE A 124 -12.20 10.90 0.59
C ILE A 124 -11.46 9.96 -0.35
N ILE A 125 -10.62 9.07 0.18
CA ILE A 125 -9.89 8.07 -0.61
C ILE A 125 -10.86 7.13 -1.35
N LYS A 126 -11.96 6.70 -0.71
CA LYS A 126 -13.03 5.91 -1.38
C LYS A 126 -13.69 6.70 -2.50
N SER A 127 -13.98 7.98 -2.29
CA SER A 127 -14.60 8.83 -3.32
C SER A 127 -13.66 9.04 -4.50
N ILE A 128 -12.37 9.26 -4.25
CA ILE A 128 -11.32 9.33 -5.28
C ILE A 128 -11.24 8.01 -6.05
N ALA A 129 -11.22 6.88 -5.35
CA ALA A 129 -11.16 5.55 -5.98
C ALA A 129 -12.39 5.25 -6.86
N GLN A 130 -13.59 5.61 -6.39
CA GLN A 130 -14.83 5.47 -7.17
C GLN A 130 -14.79 6.33 -8.44
N ASP A 131 -14.35 7.58 -8.33
CA ASP A 131 -14.26 8.50 -9.46
C ASP A 131 -13.18 8.04 -10.48
N ILE A 132 -12.03 7.52 -10.01
CA ILE A 132 -11.02 6.86 -10.86
C ILE A 132 -11.64 5.72 -11.68
N VAL A 133 -12.37 4.82 -11.03
CA VAL A 133 -13.03 3.68 -11.71
C VAL A 133 -14.09 4.17 -12.70
N SER A 134 -14.86 5.19 -12.33
CA SER A 134 -15.90 5.76 -13.21
C SER A 134 -15.33 6.36 -14.51
N ARG A 135 -14.04 6.71 -14.50
CA ARG A 135 -13.30 7.25 -15.65
C ARG A 135 -12.41 6.22 -16.33
N GLU A 136 -12.71 4.93 -16.13
CA GLU A 136 -11.99 3.79 -16.71
C GLU A 136 -10.53 3.67 -16.26
N GLY A 137 -10.17 4.33 -15.16
CA GLY A 137 -8.91 4.11 -14.47
C GLY A 137 -8.99 2.92 -13.51
N SER A 138 -7.84 2.54 -12.96
CA SER A 138 -7.72 1.53 -11.92
C SER A 138 -6.92 2.05 -10.74
N PHE A 139 -7.19 1.52 -9.55
CA PHE A 139 -6.46 1.88 -8.35
C PHE A 139 -6.07 0.64 -7.55
N TRP A 140 -5.12 0.80 -6.64
CA TRP A 140 -4.73 -0.19 -5.67
C TRP A 140 -4.39 0.51 -4.36
N GLN A 141 -4.99 0.02 -3.28
CA GLN A 141 -4.77 0.52 -1.93
C GLN A 141 -4.24 -0.62 -1.07
N ARG A 142 -3.19 -0.33 -0.32
CA ARG A 142 -2.56 -1.26 0.62
C ARG A 142 -2.09 -0.51 1.86
N TYR A 143 -2.39 -1.04 3.04
CA TYR A 143 -1.86 -0.53 4.30
C TYR A 143 -0.34 -0.49 4.31
N ILE A 144 0.35 -1.49 3.74
CA ILE A 144 1.82 -1.45 3.66
C ILE A 144 2.29 -0.25 2.82
N ALA A 145 1.61 0.05 1.70
CA ALA A 145 1.94 1.19 0.86
C ALA A 145 1.77 2.52 1.60
N ASP A 146 0.66 2.68 2.32
CA ASP A 146 0.40 3.88 3.14
C ASP A 146 1.44 3.99 4.28
N LEU A 147 1.51 2.97 5.13
CA LEU A 147 2.27 3.01 6.39
C LEU A 147 3.78 3.03 6.20
N SER A 148 4.29 2.25 5.24
CA SER A 148 5.74 2.14 4.99
C SER A 148 6.19 3.11 3.89
N MET A 149 5.40 3.24 2.82
CA MET A 149 5.82 3.90 1.58
C MET A 149 5.19 5.28 1.36
N ALA A 150 4.40 5.80 2.32
CA ALA A 150 3.73 7.10 2.21
C ALA A 150 2.95 7.21 0.89
N THR A 151 2.13 6.20 0.62
CA THR A 151 1.35 6.06 -0.61
C THR A 151 -0.06 5.63 -0.26
N ASP A 152 -1.02 6.55 -0.36
CA ASP A 152 -2.44 6.28 -0.08
C ASP A 152 -3.07 5.45 -1.20
N LEU A 153 -2.66 5.72 -2.45
CA LEU A 153 -3.21 5.09 -3.64
C LEU A 153 -2.10 4.85 -4.67
N ILE A 154 -2.17 3.71 -5.36
CA ILE A 154 -1.46 3.48 -6.62
C ILE A 154 -2.50 3.54 -7.72
N VAL A 155 -2.31 4.42 -8.70
CA VAL A 155 -3.30 4.66 -9.76
C VAL A 155 -2.71 4.34 -11.13
N SER A 156 -3.52 3.76 -12.00
CA SER A 156 -3.18 3.56 -13.39
C SER A 156 -4.32 3.97 -14.32
N SER A 157 -3.99 4.73 -15.36
CA SER A 157 -4.87 5.15 -16.45
C SER A 157 -4.61 4.29 -17.70
N ARG A 158 -4.89 4.83 -18.89
CA ARG A 158 -4.94 4.13 -20.19
C ARG A 158 -3.60 3.54 -20.63
N ASN A 159 -2.49 4.18 -20.28
CA ASN A 159 -1.15 3.69 -20.61
C ASN A 159 -0.68 2.59 -19.68
N ASN A 160 -1.51 2.17 -18.71
CA ASN A 160 -1.19 1.09 -17.77
C ASN A 160 0.09 1.34 -16.97
N GLN A 161 0.39 2.62 -16.68
CA GLN A 161 1.58 3.04 -15.95
C GLN A 161 1.22 3.43 -14.50
N PRO A 162 1.59 2.62 -13.49
CA PRO A 162 1.29 2.88 -12.08
C PRO A 162 1.94 4.18 -11.57
N LEU A 163 1.19 4.93 -10.76
CA LEU A 163 1.63 6.16 -10.12
C LEU A 163 1.27 6.12 -8.63
N CYS A 164 2.26 6.27 -7.75
CA CYS A 164 2.04 6.36 -6.32
C CYS A 164 1.56 7.76 -5.93
N ILE A 165 0.49 7.85 -5.15
CA ILE A 165 -0.15 9.10 -4.77
C ILE A 165 -0.22 9.22 -3.25
N GLN A 166 0.16 10.39 -2.74
CA GLN A 166 -0.16 10.82 -1.38
C GLN A 166 -1.10 12.02 -1.45
N VAL A 167 -2.20 11.93 -0.71
CA VAL A 167 -3.23 12.96 -0.56
C VAL A 167 -3.09 13.58 0.83
N THR A 168 -3.25 14.90 0.93
CA THR A 168 -3.16 15.60 2.21
C THR A 168 -4.01 16.87 2.23
N SER A 169 -4.43 17.31 3.41
CA SER A 169 -5.18 18.56 3.61
C SER A 169 -4.38 19.64 4.37
N VAL A 170 -3.05 19.50 4.43
CA VAL A 170 -2.20 20.43 5.20
C VAL A 170 -2.09 21.78 4.50
N SER A 171 -1.92 22.86 5.28
CA SER A 171 -1.66 24.19 4.74
C SER A 171 -0.39 24.21 3.87
N GLU A 172 -0.31 25.19 2.96
CA GLU A 172 0.82 25.33 2.03
C GLU A 172 2.19 25.42 2.75
N GLU A 173 2.24 26.15 3.87
CA GLU A 173 3.44 26.32 4.70
C GLU A 173 3.97 24.97 5.24
N LEU A 174 3.08 24.10 5.72
CA LEU A 174 3.43 22.76 6.22
C LEU A 174 3.61 21.74 5.07
N SER A 175 3.01 22.02 3.92
CA SER A 175 3.03 21.16 2.73
C SER A 175 4.43 21.03 2.12
N ASN A 176 5.31 22.03 2.28
CA ASN A 176 6.68 21.96 1.75
C ASN A 176 7.56 20.94 2.48
N GLN A 177 7.56 20.95 3.82
CA GLN A 177 8.31 19.97 4.58
C GLN A 177 7.75 18.55 4.37
N LYS A 178 6.42 18.41 4.44
CA LYS A 178 5.76 17.12 4.22
C LYS A 178 6.06 16.54 2.83
N TYR A 179 6.10 17.37 1.80
CA TYR A 179 6.50 16.95 0.45
C TYR A 179 7.96 16.45 0.39
N HIS A 180 8.90 17.14 1.06
CA HIS A 180 10.29 16.67 1.11
C HIS A 180 10.41 15.32 1.81
N ASP A 181 9.74 15.15 2.95
CA ASP A 181 9.75 13.89 3.71
C ASP A 181 9.10 12.74 2.92
N TRP A 182 8.01 13.05 2.21
CA TRP A 182 7.36 12.11 1.29
C TRP A 182 8.29 11.72 0.14
N LYS A 183 8.89 12.68 -0.57
CA LYS A 183 9.81 12.40 -1.68
C LYS A 183 11.02 11.58 -1.21
N ASN A 184 11.56 11.88 -0.03
CA ASN A 184 12.62 11.09 0.59
C ASN A 184 12.16 9.65 0.87
N THR A 185 10.93 9.45 1.35
CA THR A 185 10.34 8.12 1.53
C THR A 185 10.26 7.37 0.19
N LEU A 186 9.77 8.01 -0.88
CA LEU A 186 9.68 7.40 -2.19
C LEU A 186 11.05 7.01 -2.74
N ASN A 187 12.05 7.89 -2.61
CA ASN A 187 13.43 7.58 -2.99
C ASN A 187 14.00 6.38 -2.21
N LEU A 188 13.75 6.28 -0.90
CA LEU A 188 14.19 5.14 -0.08
C LEU A 188 13.57 3.81 -0.54
N TRP A 189 12.32 3.85 -1.02
CA TRP A 189 11.63 2.70 -1.58
C TRP A 189 11.88 2.52 -3.09
N GLU A 190 12.71 3.37 -3.69
CA GLU A 190 12.97 3.43 -5.14
C GLU A 190 11.69 3.57 -5.97
N ILE A 191 10.65 4.22 -5.44
CA ILE A 191 9.42 4.50 -6.18
C ILE A 191 9.69 5.62 -7.17
N GLU A 192 9.72 5.31 -8.46
CA GLU A 192 10.22 6.24 -9.49
C GLU A 192 9.24 7.34 -9.89
N ARG A 193 7.95 7.17 -9.60
CA ARG A 193 6.88 8.05 -10.04
C ARG A 193 5.94 8.33 -8.88
N GLY A 194 5.81 9.61 -8.52
CA GLY A 194 5.00 10.01 -7.39
C GLY A 194 4.24 11.31 -7.63
N LEU A 195 3.04 11.37 -7.06
CA LEU A 195 2.20 12.55 -7.03
C LEU A 195 1.83 12.88 -5.58
N PHE A 196 2.17 14.09 -5.14
CA PHE A 196 1.77 14.61 -3.84
C PHE A 196 0.69 15.68 -4.07
N VAL A 197 -0.52 15.43 -3.57
CA VAL A 197 -1.67 16.31 -3.77
C VAL A 197 -2.14 16.86 -2.43
N SER A 198 -1.99 18.17 -2.26
CA SER A 198 -2.68 18.91 -1.21
C SER A 198 -4.06 19.32 -1.71
N TYR A 199 -5.09 19.24 -0.87
CA TYR A 199 -6.44 19.71 -1.21
C TYR A 199 -7.00 20.60 -0.11
N ASN A 200 -7.91 21.50 -0.49
CA ASN A 200 -8.71 22.28 0.45
C ASN A 200 -10.02 21.52 0.74
N PRO A 201 -10.27 21.05 1.97
CA PRO A 201 -11.51 20.34 2.30
C PRO A 201 -12.79 21.16 2.11
N LYS A 202 -12.68 22.49 1.97
CA LYS A 202 -13.81 23.38 1.68
C LYS A 202 -14.16 23.48 0.20
N ASP A 203 -13.27 23.06 -0.69
CA ASP A 203 -13.56 23.03 -2.13
C ASP A 203 -14.40 21.78 -2.42
N THR A 204 -15.60 21.94 -2.97
CA THR A 204 -16.48 20.80 -3.29
C THR A 204 -16.04 20.03 -4.53
N ASN A 205 -15.14 20.57 -5.35
CA ASN A 205 -14.70 19.97 -6.61
C ASN A 205 -13.31 19.31 -6.53
N PHE A 206 -12.70 19.26 -5.34
CA PHE A 206 -11.32 18.80 -5.19
C PHE A 206 -11.11 17.35 -5.67
N ILE A 207 -12.10 16.47 -5.47
CA ILE A 207 -12.02 15.06 -5.90
C ILE A 207 -11.84 14.99 -7.41
N ASN A 208 -12.69 15.71 -8.16
CA ASN A 208 -12.64 15.71 -9.62
C ASN A 208 -11.29 16.22 -10.14
N GLN A 209 -10.78 17.29 -9.53
CA GLN A 209 -9.48 17.87 -9.88
C GLN A 209 -8.33 16.89 -9.59
N LEU A 210 -8.31 16.29 -8.40
CA LEU A 210 -7.31 15.32 -8.00
C LEU A 210 -7.31 14.13 -8.95
N VAL A 211 -8.49 13.59 -9.29
CA VAL A 211 -8.62 12.44 -10.19
C VAL A 211 -8.14 12.78 -11.60
N ASN A 212 -8.45 13.98 -12.11
CA ASN A 212 -7.92 14.43 -13.40
C ASN A 212 -6.38 14.48 -13.40
N VAL A 213 -5.79 15.08 -12.36
CA VAL A 213 -4.34 15.18 -12.22
C VAL A 213 -3.72 13.79 -12.08
N ALA A 214 -4.32 12.91 -11.28
CA ALA A 214 -3.86 11.54 -11.05
C ALA A 214 -3.84 10.72 -12.34
N LEU A 215 -4.95 10.69 -13.09
CA LEU A 215 -5.06 9.92 -14.33
C LEU A 215 -4.15 10.47 -15.42
N TYR A 216 -4.09 11.79 -15.59
CA TYR A 216 -3.19 12.42 -16.55
C TYR A 216 -1.73 12.10 -16.22
N ASN A 217 -1.30 12.29 -14.98
CA ASN A 217 0.10 12.04 -14.61
C ASN A 217 0.42 10.56 -14.56
N SER A 218 -0.56 9.67 -14.33
CA SER A 218 -0.36 8.24 -14.49
C SER A 218 0.05 7.90 -15.93
N ASP A 219 -0.49 8.58 -16.93
CA ASP A 219 -0.15 8.34 -18.34
C ASP A 219 1.13 9.04 -18.82
N TYR A 220 1.47 10.19 -18.24
CA TYR A 220 2.47 11.10 -18.81
C TYR A 220 3.63 11.50 -17.90
N LEU A 221 3.57 11.21 -16.59
CA LEU A 221 4.69 11.54 -15.71
C LEU A 221 5.88 10.63 -16.04
N ALA A 222 7.01 11.22 -16.42
CA ALA A 222 8.23 10.48 -16.72
C ALA A 222 8.80 9.78 -15.47
N GLU A 223 9.57 8.73 -15.68
CA GLU A 223 10.31 8.04 -14.62
C GLU A 223 11.30 9.00 -13.91
N GLY A 224 11.50 8.76 -12.61
CA GLY A 224 12.34 9.59 -11.74
C GLY A 224 11.75 10.98 -11.46
N LYS A 225 10.45 11.21 -11.72
CA LYS A 225 9.78 12.48 -11.48
C LYS A 225 8.76 12.38 -10.36
N TYR A 226 8.73 13.45 -9.57
CA TYR A 226 7.78 13.66 -8.48
C TYR A 226 7.14 15.02 -8.66
N LEU A 227 5.81 15.08 -8.59
CA LEU A 227 5.07 16.33 -8.69
C LEU A 227 4.36 16.64 -7.37
N LYS A 228 4.24 17.94 -7.10
CA LYS A 228 3.44 18.48 -6.02
C LYS A 228 2.34 19.34 -6.62
N PHE A 229 1.10 19.11 -6.21
CA PHE A 229 -0.06 19.96 -6.50
C PHE A 229 -0.65 20.42 -5.16
N ALA A 230 -1.13 21.67 -5.09
CA ALA A 230 -1.74 22.27 -3.92
C ALA A 230 -2.91 23.16 -4.31
#